data_AF-A0A2N2G118-F1
#
_entry.id   AF-A0A2N2G118-F1
#
_cell.length_a   1.000
_cell.length_b   1.000
_cell.length_c   1.000
_cell.angle_alpha   90.00
_cell.angle_beta   90.00
_cell.angle_gamma   90.00
#
_symmetry.space_group_name_H-M   'P 1'
#
loop_
_entity.id
_entity.type
_entity.pdbx_description
1 polymer ?
#
loop_
_entity_poly.entity_id
_entity_poly.type
_entity_poly.pdbx_seq_one_letter_code
_entity_poly.pdbx_strand_id
1 'polypeptide(L)' 'MKTYKITYQEKGQIKTVILKSENIHNESLPLNILSIVPLHTKNKRIFQKKVPSSEVLALFNELNIMLQANILLN' A
#
# COMPACT_ATOMS: atom_id res chain seq x y z
N MET A 1 11.53 3.00 -19.49
CA MET A 1 11.17 1.57 -19.24
C MET A 1 10.45 1.39 -17.90
N LYS A 2 9.29 0.73 -17.90
CA LYS A 2 8.51 0.39 -16.69
C LYS A 2 8.52 -1.13 -16.49
N THR A 3 8.60 -1.58 -15.24
CA THR A 3 8.46 -3.00 -14.92
C THR A 3 7.01 -3.28 -14.56
N TYR A 4 6.44 -4.35 -15.07
CA TYR A 4 5.07 -4.77 -14.83
C TYR A 4 5.05 -6.17 -14.25
N LYS A 5 4.16 -6.41 -13.29
CA LYS A 5 3.79 -7.72 -12.79
C LYS A 5 2.49 -8.12 -13.47
N ILE A 6 2.52 -9.20 -14.22
CA ILE A 6 1.36 -9.77 -14.89
C ILE A 6 1.00 -11.06 -14.18
N THR A 7 -0.21 -11.13 -13.65
CA THR A 7 -0.78 -12.34 -13.06
C THR A 7 -1.78 -12.91 -14.06
N TYR A 8 -1.65 -14.19 -14.39
CA TYR A 8 -2.48 -14.87 -15.39
C TYR A 8 -2.79 -16.30 -14.94
N GLN A 9 -3.86 -16.88 -15.46
CA GLN A 9 -4.25 -18.24 -15.13
C GLN A 9 -4.00 -19.16 -16.31
N GLU A 10 -3.20 -20.20 -16.07
CA GLU A 10 -2.88 -21.21 -17.07
C GLU A 10 -3.16 -22.59 -16.50
N LYS A 11 -4.00 -23.39 -17.19
CA LYS A 11 -4.35 -24.77 -16.79
C LYS A 11 -4.83 -24.88 -15.33
N GLY A 12 -5.66 -23.92 -14.91
CA GLY A 12 -6.21 -23.87 -13.55
C GLY A 12 -5.25 -23.32 -12.49
N GLN A 13 -4.00 -23.01 -12.83
CA GLN A 13 -3.01 -22.48 -11.88
C GLN A 13 -2.76 -21.00 -12.11
N ILE A 14 -2.66 -20.24 -11.02
CA ILE A 14 -2.32 -18.82 -11.05
C ILE A 14 -0.80 -18.69 -11.17
N LYS A 15 -0.35 -18.06 -12.25
CA LYS A 15 1.06 -17.78 -12.52
C LYS A 15 1.32 -16.29 -12.56
N THR A 16 2.59 -15.93 -12.35
CA THR A 16 3.05 -14.53 -12.37
C THR A 16 4.27 -14.41 -13.27
N VAL A 17 4.26 -13.43 -14.16
CA VAL A 17 5.41 -13.05 -14.99
C VAL A 17 5.75 -11.58 -14.73
N ILE A 18 7.06 -11.29 -14.71
CA ILE A 18 7.58 -9.94 -14.60
C ILE A 18 8.11 -9.52 -15.97
N LEU A 19 7.59 -8.41 -16.49
CA LEU A 19 7.86 -7.92 -17.83
C LEU A 19 8.43 -6.51 -17.75
N LYS A 20 9.51 -6.22 -18.46
CA LYS A 20 10.07 -4.86 -18.57
C LYS A 20 9.75 -4.32 -19.95
N SER A 21 8.87 -3.33 -20.00
CA SER A 21 8.38 -2.77 -21.26
C SER A 21 8.35 -1.24 -21.23
N GLU A 22 8.47 -0.61 -22.40
CA GLU A 22 8.12 0.79 -22.59
C GLU A 22 6.63 0.98 -22.91
N ASN A 23 6.04 0.02 -23.64
CA ASN A 23 4.63 -0.01 -23.98
C ASN A 23 4.08 -1.43 -23.91
N ILE A 24 3.33 -1.72 -22.86
CA ILE A 24 2.79 -3.05 -22.58
C ILE A 24 1.79 -3.55 -23.63
N HIS A 25 1.21 -2.66 -24.45
CA HIS A 25 0.29 -3.03 -25.51
C HIS A 25 0.96 -3.67 -26.71
N ASN A 26 2.27 -3.48 -26.87
CA ASN A 26 3.05 -4.02 -27.99
C ASN A 26 3.75 -5.34 -27.66
N GLU A 27 3.62 -5.84 -26.42
CA GLU A 27 4.29 -7.06 -25.98
C GLU A 27 3.34 -8.26 -25.96
N SER A 28 3.91 -9.45 -26.18
CA SER A 28 3.18 -10.71 -26.15
C SER A 28 2.75 -11.03 -24.73
N LEU A 29 1.51 -10.69 -24.38
CA LEU A 29 0.92 -11.00 -23.08
C LEU A 29 0.36 -12.44 -23.05
N PRO A 30 0.43 -13.12 -21.90
CA PRO A 30 -0.18 -14.44 -21.74
C PRO A 30 -1.71 -14.38 -21.86
N LEU A 31 -2.32 -15.46 -22.31
CA LEU A 31 -3.78 -15.62 -22.35
C LEU A 31 -4.33 -15.69 -20.92
N ASN A 32 -5.55 -15.15 -20.73
CA ASN A 32 -6.28 -15.17 -19.46
C ASN A 32 -5.59 -14.40 -18.31
N ILE A 33 -5.41 -13.10 -18.51
CA ILE A 33 -4.79 -12.20 -17.54
C ILE A 33 -5.79 -11.85 -16.44
N LEU A 34 -5.37 -12.04 -15.19
CA LEU A 34 -6.13 -11.66 -14.00
C LEU A 34 -5.77 -10.25 -13.53
N SER A 35 -4.49 -9.85 -13.65
CA SER A 35 -4.07 -8.49 -13.32
C SER A 35 -2.77 -8.09 -14.02
N ILE A 36 -2.67 -6.81 -14.37
CA ILE A 36 -1.44 -6.17 -14.81
C ILE A 36 -1.19 -4.99 -13.86
N VAL A 37 -0.12 -5.07 -13.09
CA VAL A 37 0.22 -4.02 -12.12
C VAL A 37 1.61 -3.47 -12.44
N PRO A 38 1.76 -2.17 -12.69
CA PRO A 38 3.09 -1.58 -12.79
C PRO A 38 3.80 -1.72 -11.45
N LEU A 39 4.98 -2.36 -11.44
CA LEU A 39 5.93 -2.22 -10.35
C LEU A 39 6.48 -0.80 -10.41
N HIS A 40 5.76 0.12 -9.79
CA HIS A 40 6.42 1.31 -9.28
C HIS A 40 7.43 0.84 -8.24
N THR A 41 8.68 1.27 -8.39
CA THR A 41 9.61 1.38 -7.26
C THR A 41 9.04 2.43 -6.31
N LYS A 42 7.91 2.12 -5.65
CA LYS A 42 7.40 2.91 -4.54
C LYS A 42 8.45 2.78 -3.47
N ASN A 43 9.24 3.83 -3.34
CA ASN A 43 10.18 4.05 -2.27
C ASN A 43 9.54 3.58 -0.96
N LYS A 44 10.22 2.60 -0.38
CA LYS A 44 10.23 2.16 1.02
C LYS A 44 9.03 2.61 1.84
N ARG A 45 8.23 1.63 2.26
CA ARG A 45 7.62 1.52 3.60
C ARG A 45 7.70 2.84 4.36
N ILE A 46 6.60 3.60 4.36
CA ILE A 46 6.34 4.55 5.43
C ILE A 46 6.33 3.69 6.69
N PHE A 47 7.46 3.64 7.40
CA PHE A 47 7.54 3.04 8.71
C PHE A 47 6.67 3.92 9.60
N GLN A 48 5.39 3.56 9.72
CA GLN A 48 4.53 4.12 10.74
C GLN A 48 5.16 3.72 12.08
N LYS A 49 5.87 4.67 12.71
CA LYS A 49 6.36 4.47 14.08
C LYS A 49 5.14 4.16 14.93
N LYS A 50 5.13 2.99 15.56
CA LYS A 50 4.12 2.68 16.58
C LYS A 50 4.37 3.63 17.76
N VAL A 51 3.38 4.44 18.09
CA VAL A 51 3.38 5.26 19.30
C VAL A 51 3.22 4.31 20.50
N PRO A 52 4.03 4.45 21.56
CA PRO A 52 3.89 3.62 22.75
C PRO A 52 2.57 3.92 23.47
N SER A 53 2.00 2.90 24.12
CA SER A 53 0.71 3.00 24.81
C SER A 53 0.69 4.06 25.91
N SER A 54 1.84 4.32 26.56
CA SER A 54 2.00 5.36 27.58
C SER A 54 1.77 6.76 27.03
N GLU A 55 2.27 7.06 25.83
CA GLU A 55 2.07 8.36 25.18
C GLU A 55 0.60 8.56 24.79
N VAL A 56 -0.06 7.49 24.32
CA VAL A 56 -1.49 7.51 24.00
C VAL A 56 -2.33 7.74 25.25
N LEU A 57 -1.99 7.07 26.37
CA LEU A 57 -2.71 7.23 27.63
C LEU A 57 -2.56 8.65 28.20
N ALA A 58 -1.36 9.22 28.10
CA ALA A 58 -1.11 10.60 28.53
C ALA A 58 -1.96 11.61 27.74
N LEU A 59 -2.02 11.45 26.41
CA LEU A 59 -2.86 12.28 25.55
C LEU A 59 -4.35 12.18 25.93
N PHE A 60 -4.86 10.98 26.19
CA PHE A 60 -6.24 10.81 26.62
C PHE A 60 -6.52 11.45 27.98
N ASN A 61 -5.55 11.42 28.90
CA ASN A 61 -5.68 12.08 30.19
C ASN A 61 -5.72 13.60 30.06
N GLU A 62 -4.84 14.18 29.25
CA GLU A 62 -4.81 15.62 28.98
C GLU A 62 -6.11 16.08 28.32
N LEU A 63 -6.59 15.34 27.32
CA LEU A 63 -7.88 15.62 26.68
C LEU A 63 -9.03 15.59 27.68
N ASN A 64 -9.06 14.60 28.57
CA ASN A 64 -10.10 14.50 29.59
C ASN A 64 -10.10 15.74 30.53
N ILE A 65 -8.93 16.21 30.94
CA ILE A 65 -8.79 17.43 31.75
C ILE A 65 -9.30 18.65 30.97
N MET A 66 -8.94 18.77 29.69
CA MET A 66 -9.41 19.87 28.84
C MET A 66 -10.94 19.89 28.71
N LEU A 67 -11.55 18.71 28.49
CA LEU A 67 -13.00 18.58 28.41
C LEU A 67 -13.68 18.96 29.73
N GLN A 68 -13.15 18.51 30.87
CA GLN A 68 -13.65 18.88 32.20
C GLN A 68 -13.55 20.38 32.47
N ALA A 69 -12.48 21.02 31.97
CA ALA A 69 -12.27 22.45 32.07
C ALA A 69 -13.03 23.26 31.01
N ASN A 70 -13.83 22.61 30.15
CA ASN A 70 -14.53 23.22 29.02
C ASN A 70 -13.61 24.00 28.07
N ILE A 71 -12.37 23.51 27.91
CA ILE A 71 -11.40 24.05 26.97
C ILE A 71 -11.70 23.44 25.60
N LEU A 72 -12.10 24.28 24.65
CA LEU A 72 -12.36 23.88 23.28
C LEU A 72 -11.04 23.71 22.51
N LEU A 73 -10.96 22.64 21.71
CA LEU A 73 -9.92 22.47 20.70
C LEU A 73 -10.23 23.45 19.55
N ASN A 74 -9.51 24.57 19.50
CA ASN A 74 -9.49 25.48 18.34
C ASN A 74 -8.43 25.08 17.32
#